data_AF-A0A7C9GHJ6-F1
#
_entry.id   AF-A0A7C9GHJ6-F1
#
_cell.length_a   1.000
_cell.length_b   1.000
_cell.length_c   1.000
_cell.angle_alpha   90.00
_cell.angle_beta   90.00
_cell.angle_gamma   90.00
#
_symmetry.space_group_name_H-M   'P 1'
#
loop_
_entity.id
_entity.type
_entity.pdbx_description
1 polymer ?
#
loop_
_entity_poly.entity_id
_entity_poly.type
_entity_poly.pdbx_seq_one_letter_code
_entity_poly.pdbx_strand_id
1 'polypeptide(L)' 'MRKGTTSIKREQLLEKANRIIRQHEDFIQGMYVDDVAQKGDMLVFRGEFSLDENE' A
#
# COMPACT_ATOMS: atom_id res chain seq x y z
N MET A 1 -9.10 4.30 -24.45
CA MET A 1 -7.72 4.73 -24.14
C MET A 1 -7.07 3.66 -23.27
N ARG A 2 -6.01 2.98 -23.73
CA ARG A 2 -5.21 2.13 -22.84
C ARG A 2 -4.41 3.08 -21.94
N LYS A 3 -4.72 3.12 -20.64
CA LYS A 3 -3.84 3.80 -19.66
C LYS A 3 -2.52 3.02 -19.67
N GLY A 4 -1.47 3.61 -20.21
CA GLY A 4 -0.12 3.04 -20.12
C GLY A 4 0.35 3.04 -18.67
N THR A 5 1.05 1.98 -18.27
CA THR A 5 1.72 1.93 -16.97
C THR A 5 3.10 2.57 -17.08
N THR A 6 3.51 3.31 -16.05
CA THR A 6 4.86 3.86 -15.97
C THR A 6 5.71 2.98 -15.06
N SER A 7 6.97 2.73 -15.43
CA SER A 7 7.92 2.07 -14.53
C SER A 7 8.11 2.91 -13.27
N ILE A 8 8.13 2.25 -12.12
CA ILE A 8 8.30 2.87 -10.80
C ILE A 8 9.14 1.95 -9.94
N LYS A 9 10.02 2.54 -9.12
CA LYS A 9 10.80 1.75 -8.16
C LYS A 9 9.91 1.19 -7.06
N ARG A 10 10.29 0.04 -6.52
CA ARG A 10 9.54 -0.66 -5.46
C ARG A 10 9.29 0.25 -4.26
N GLU A 11 10.31 0.96 -3.81
CA GLU A 11 10.27 1.82 -2.63
C GLU A 11 9.29 2.97 -2.84
N GLN A 12 9.33 3.61 -4.02
CA GLN A 12 8.42 4.69 -4.39
C GLN A 12 6.96 4.21 -4.49
N LEU A 13 6.75 2.96 -4.90
CA LEU A 13 5.42 2.35 -4.96
C LEU A 13 4.87 2.08 -3.56
N LEU A 14 5.71 1.58 -2.64
CA LEU A 14 5.36 1.38 -1.24
C LEU A 14 5.07 2.70 -0.52
N GLU A 15 5.87 3.74 -0.74
CA GLU A 15 5.61 5.10 -0.21
C GLU A 15 4.25 5.62 -0.67
N LYS A 16 3.94 5.48 -1.97
CA LYS A 16 2.64 5.88 -2.51
C LYS A 16 1.50 5.09 -1.88
N ALA A 17 1.65 3.77 -1.74
CA ALA A 17 0.62 2.91 -1.16
C ALA A 17 0.36 3.27 0.31
N ASN A 18 1.40 3.41 1.12
CA ASN A 18 1.27 3.86 2.52
C ASN A 18 0.60 5.22 2.64
N ARG A 19 0.93 6.16 1.74
CA ARG A 19 0.29 7.48 1.73
C ARG A 19 -1.20 7.38 1.42
N ILE A 20 -1.60 6.59 0.42
CA ILE A 20 -3.01 6.39 0.06
C ILE A 20 -3.78 5.77 1.23
N ILE A 21 -3.20 4.73 1.85
CA ILE A 21 -3.78 4.04 3.00
C ILE A 21 -4.05 5.03 4.15
N ARG A 22 -3.06 5.85 4.52
CA ARG A 22 -3.18 6.84 5.61
C ARG A 22 -4.14 7.99 5.32
N GLN A 23 -4.42 8.26 4.04
CA GLN A 23 -5.34 9.30 3.62
C GLN A 23 -6.78 8.80 3.46
N HIS A 24 -7.01 7.49 3.59
CA HIS A 24 -8.34 6.91 3.51
C HIS A 24 -9.16 7.29 4.75
N GLU A 25 -10.45 7.60 4.57
CA GLU A 25 -11.32 8.04 5.68
C GLU A 25 -11.48 6.94 6.74
N ASP A 26 -11.56 5.67 6.29
CA ASP A 26 -11.59 4.49 7.16
C ASP A 26 -10.19 3.95 7.51
N PHE A 27 -9.17 4.82 7.55
CA PHE A 27 -7.82 4.38 7.92
C PHE A 27 -7.82 3.85 9.36
N ILE A 28 -7.37 2.60 9.52
CA ILE A 28 -7.21 1.99 10.83
C ILE A 28 -5.76 2.20 11.28
N GLN A 29 -5.61 2.79 12.47
CA GLN A 29 -4.30 3.03 13.08
C GLN A 29 -3.50 1.72 13.19
N GLY A 30 -2.20 1.81 12.94
CA GLY A 30 -1.30 0.64 12.93
C GLY A 30 -1.26 -0.12 11.59
N MET A 31 -2.12 0.19 10.63
CA MET A 31 -2.03 -0.40 9.28
C MET A 31 -0.91 0.24 8.47
N TYR A 32 0.00 -0.57 7.94
CA TYR A 32 1.01 -0.13 6.97
C TYR A 32 1.33 -1.23 5.96
N VAL A 33 2.00 -0.87 4.87
CA VAL A 33 2.51 -1.83 3.87
C VAL A 33 4.03 -1.75 3.79
N ASP A 34 4.71 -2.89 3.84
CA ASP A 34 6.17 -2.99 3.73
C ASP A 34 6.62 -3.78 2.50
N ASP A 35 5.69 -4.45 1.83
CA ASP A 35 6.00 -5.35 0.75
C ASP A 35 4.99 -5.27 -0.40
N VAL A 36 5.48 -5.53 -1.62
CA VAL A 36 4.66 -5.53 -2.83
C VAL A 36 5.10 -6.62 -3.79
N ALA A 37 4.15 -7.36 -4.34
CA ALA A 37 4.40 -8.35 -5.38
C ALA A 37 3.53 -8.06 -6.60
N GLN A 38 4.09 -8.23 -7.80
CA GLN A 38 3.34 -8.15 -9.03
C GLN A 38 2.91 -9.56 -9.47
N LYS A 39 1.61 -9.75 -9.68
CA LYS A 39 1.01 -10.98 -10.21
C LYS A 39 0.27 -10.63 -11.51
N GLY A 40 0.96 -10.77 -12.64
CA GLY A 40 0.47 -10.29 -13.93
C GLY A 40 0.27 -8.77 -13.91
N ASP A 41 -0.97 -8.33 -14.13
CA ASP A 41 -1.34 -6.91 -14.13
C ASP A 41 -1.78 -6.40 -12.74
N MET A 42 -1.78 -7.25 -11.71
CA MET A 42 -2.21 -6.91 -10.36
C MET A 42 -1.00 -6.67 -9.43
N LEU A 43 -1.06 -5.60 -8.66
CA LEU A 43 -0.14 -5.34 -7.55
C LEU A 43 -0.79 -5.82 -6.25
N VAL A 44 -0.07 -6.68 -5.52
CA VAL A 44 -0.48 -7.21 -4.22
C VAL A 44 0.42 -6.58 -3.17
N PHE A 45 -0.14 -5.70 -2.35
CA PHE A 45 0.54 -5.10 -1.23
C PHE A 45 0.35 -5.95 0.03
N ARG A 46 1.39 -6.04 0.84
CA ARG A 46 1.42 -6.77 2.11
C ARG A 46 2.01 -5.86 3.18
N GLY A 47 1.58 -6.10 4.41
CA GLY A 47 2.14 -5.47 5.59
C GLY A 47 1.32 -5.88 6.81
N GLU A 48 1.69 -5.30 7.93
CA GLU A 48 1.14 -5.65 9.22
C GLU A 48 0.02 -4.69 9.62
N PHE A 49 -0.85 -5.21 10.49
CA PHE A 49 -1.87 -4.46 11.16
C PHE A 49 -1.77 -4.77 12.65
N SER A 50 -1.37 -3.79 13.43
CA SER A 50 -1.35 -3.88 14.89
C SER A 50 -2.44 -2.98 15.45
N LEU A 51 -3.46 -3.59 16.06
CA LEU A 51 -4.29 -2.89 17.02
C LEU A 51 -3.44 -2.74 18.27
N ASP A 52 -3.06 -1.52 18.64
CA ASP A 52 -2.62 -1.28 20.02
C ASP A 52 -3.86 -1.58 20.89
N GLU A 53 -3.83 -2.67 21.65
CA GLU A 53 -4.92 -3.14 22.53
C GLU A 53 -5.15 -2.23 23.76
N ASN A 54 -4.65 -0.98 23.73
CA ASN A 54 -4.67 -0.05 24.86
C ASN A 54 -5.55 1.18 24.56
N GLU A 55 -6.87 1.00 24.58
CA GLU A 55 -7.84 2.04 24.99
C GLU A 55 -8.71 1.52 26.14
#